data_AF-A0A0P9LEN9-F1
#
_entry.id   AF-A0A0P9LEN9-F1
#
_cell.length_a   1.000
_cell.length_b   1.000
_cell.length_c   1.000
_cell.angle_alpha   90.00
_cell.angle_beta   90.00
_cell.angle_gamma   90.00
#
_symmetry.space_group_name_H-M   'P 1'
#
loop_
_entity.id
_entity.type
_entity.pdbx_description
1 polymer ?
#
loop_
_entity_poly.entity_id
_entity_poly.type
_entity_poly.pdbx_seq_one_letter_code
_entity_poly.pdbx_strand_id
1 'polypeptide(L)'
;MPKTGRPRSIAAEHYPVLVKLAHAQPYSSQAELALVFFAETGITAHPDTFAKALKMAGITRVKQRAKGSFQSPEPNKAYGYNETHRRQLPEQLYPSCLTDTEWALVADLFESQGGRGVPPLHSRRTLLEACCYVVRTGCSWRMLPRDFPHWDNVYKTFRRWSAQGKFEQMHDRLRAQWREREERADSPSAAILDSQSTRSSPQGGDSGYDAGKKVKGRKRSLIVDTLGLLLAVSISAASVQDRDAADDAVAYSKEKYPSLSTLFVDSAYAGKWAQRTHQLHAIDVQVIRGPNNRRTGQWHSEQGDLFSVEPVQTGFVVMPKRWVVERTHAWNERARRLIMHHDRLFAVSEAWVWLAEARILARRLTT
;
A
#
# COMPACT_ATOMS: atom_id res chain seq x y z
N MET A 1 30.83 -38.56 39.91
CA MET A 1 31.04 -37.89 38.62
C MET A 1 29.96 -36.85 38.42
N PRO A 2 30.29 -35.57 38.21
CA PRO A 2 29.28 -34.54 37.94
C PRO A 2 28.55 -34.92 36.65
N LYS A 3 27.22 -34.93 36.67
CA LYS A 3 26.40 -35.18 35.48
C LYS A 3 26.67 -34.06 34.47
N THR A 4 27.57 -34.31 33.52
CA THR A 4 27.73 -33.47 32.34
C THR A 4 26.43 -33.58 31.54
N GLY A 5 25.59 -32.54 31.64
CA GLY A 5 24.35 -32.46 30.89
C GLY A 5 24.61 -32.57 29.38
N ARG A 6 23.54 -32.84 28.61
CA ARG A 6 23.58 -32.92 27.15
C ARG A 6 24.35 -31.70 26.59
N PRO A 7 25.33 -31.91 25.70
CA PRO A 7 26.09 -30.80 25.12
C PRO A 7 25.15 -29.78 24.50
N ARG A 8 25.47 -28.49 24.70
CA ARG A 8 24.63 -27.41 24.20
C ARG A 8 24.61 -27.47 22.68
N SER A 9 23.42 -27.35 22.09
CA SER A 9 23.29 -27.34 20.62
C SER A 9 23.95 -26.13 19.97
N ILE A 10 24.20 -25.06 20.74
CA ILE A 10 24.95 -23.87 20.31
C ILE A 10 26.11 -23.71 21.30
N ALA A 11 27.32 -24.04 20.84
CA ALA A 11 28.57 -23.86 21.57
C ALA A 11 29.04 -22.40 21.58
N ALA A 12 29.96 -22.08 22.49
CA ALA A 12 30.49 -20.72 22.68
C ALA A 12 31.23 -20.19 21.43
N GLU A 13 31.78 -21.08 20.60
CA GLU A 13 32.41 -20.76 19.32
C GLU A 13 31.46 -20.11 18.30
N HIS A 14 30.15 -20.29 18.45
CA HIS A 14 29.15 -19.69 17.56
C HIS A 14 28.62 -18.34 18.06
N TYR A 15 29.02 -17.89 19.26
CA TYR A 15 28.56 -16.61 19.81
C TYR A 15 29.01 -15.39 18.99
N PRO A 16 30.25 -15.33 18.44
CA PRO A 16 30.64 -14.24 17.55
C PRO A 16 29.77 -14.11 16.30
N VAL A 17 29.32 -15.24 15.73
CA VAL A 17 28.42 -15.27 14.57
C VAL A 17 27.05 -14.70 14.96
N LEU A 18 26.51 -15.08 16.11
CA LEU A 18 25.25 -14.52 16.63
C LEU A 18 25.33 -13.00 16.85
N VAL A 19 26.46 -12.51 17.39
CA VAL A 19 26.71 -11.07 17.59
C VAL A 19 26.74 -10.35 16.25
N LYS A 20 27.50 -10.87 15.27
CA LYS A 20 27.57 -10.31 13.92
C LYS A 20 26.19 -10.23 13.26
N LEU A 21 25.40 -11.31 13.32
CA LEU A 21 24.06 -11.36 12.72
C LEU A 21 23.07 -10.42 13.43
N ALA A 22 23.13 -10.32 14.75
CA ALA A 22 22.31 -9.40 15.52
C ALA A 22 22.64 -7.93 15.21
N HIS A 23 23.92 -7.58 15.02
CA HIS A 23 24.32 -6.23 14.62
C HIS A 23 23.99 -5.91 13.15
N ALA A 24 24.11 -6.89 12.25
CA ALA A 24 23.75 -6.71 10.84
C ALA A 24 22.23 -6.56 10.65
N GLN A 25 21.43 -7.19 11.52
CA GLN A 25 19.97 -7.12 11.47
C GLN A 25 19.35 -6.82 12.85
N PRO A 26 19.54 -5.59 13.37
CA PRO A 26 19.18 -5.24 14.75
C PRO A 26 17.68 -5.34 15.04
N TYR A 27 16.84 -5.33 14.02
CA TYR A 27 15.38 -5.41 14.11
C TYR A 27 14.81 -6.79 13.75
N SER A 28 15.65 -7.80 13.47
CA SER A 28 15.20 -9.15 13.15
C SER A 28 14.55 -9.85 14.34
N SER A 29 13.55 -10.69 14.06
CA SER A 29 12.91 -11.52 15.08
C SER A 29 13.84 -12.68 15.45
N GLN A 30 13.62 -13.27 16.62
CA GLN A 30 14.44 -14.41 17.05
C GLN A 30 14.36 -15.59 16.07
N ALA A 31 13.20 -15.81 15.45
CA ALA A 31 13.01 -16.87 14.46
C ALA A 31 13.78 -16.59 13.15
N GLU A 32 13.84 -15.33 12.72
CA GLU A 32 14.62 -14.95 11.54
C GLU A 32 16.11 -15.00 11.80
N LEU A 33 16.57 -14.52 12.96
CA LEU A 33 17.97 -14.70 13.36
C LEU A 33 18.34 -16.18 13.44
N ALA A 34 17.45 -17.04 13.93
CA ALA A 34 17.69 -18.48 13.93
C ALA A 34 17.77 -19.07 12.52
N LEU A 35 17.00 -18.55 11.57
CA LEU A 35 17.05 -18.97 10.17
C LEU A 35 18.34 -18.52 9.48
N VAL A 36 18.75 -17.25 9.65
CA VAL A 36 20.00 -16.74 9.08
C VAL A 36 21.20 -17.44 9.72
N PHE A 37 21.15 -17.68 11.04
CA PHE A 37 22.15 -18.47 11.75
C PHE A 37 22.21 -19.90 11.23
N PHE A 38 21.06 -20.55 10.97
CA PHE A 38 21.02 -21.87 10.36
C PHE A 38 21.62 -21.86 8.94
N ALA A 39 21.35 -20.82 8.15
CA ALA A 39 21.91 -20.70 6.80
C ALA A 39 23.44 -20.55 6.81
N GLU A 40 24.01 -19.84 7.81
CA GLU A 40 25.46 -19.66 7.93
C GLU A 40 26.17 -20.85 8.60
N THR A 41 25.52 -21.56 9.52
CA THR A 41 26.19 -22.57 10.40
C THR A 41 25.67 -23.99 10.27
N GLY A 42 24.50 -24.19 9.64
CA GLY A 42 23.81 -25.48 9.55
C GLY A 42 23.20 -25.98 10.86
N ILE A 43 23.25 -25.19 11.95
CA ILE A 43 22.81 -25.62 13.29
C ILE A 43 21.36 -25.24 13.52
N THR A 44 20.52 -26.24 13.81
CA THR A 44 19.13 -26.03 14.24
C THR A 44 19.05 -26.07 15.77
N ALA A 45 18.33 -25.11 16.34
CA ALA A 45 18.10 -25.06 17.78
C ALA A 45 16.65 -24.71 18.09
N HIS A 46 16.13 -25.29 19.17
CA HIS A 46 14.82 -24.89 19.69
C HIS A 46 14.83 -23.39 20.03
N PRO A 47 13.72 -22.66 19.84
CA PRO A 47 13.64 -21.23 20.13
C PRO A 47 14.19 -20.86 21.51
N ASP A 48 13.82 -21.57 22.56
CA ASP A 48 14.32 -21.28 23.92
C ASP A 48 15.84 -21.46 24.07
N THR A 49 16.42 -22.44 23.37
CA THR A 49 17.88 -22.65 23.35
C THR A 49 18.58 -21.52 22.62
N PHE A 50 17.98 -21.02 21.54
CA PHE A 50 18.48 -19.88 20.78
C PHE A 50 18.42 -18.58 21.60
N ALA A 51 17.31 -18.34 22.31
CA ALA A 51 17.16 -17.19 23.22
C ALA A 51 18.21 -17.22 24.33
N LYS A 52 18.48 -18.40 24.91
CA LYS A 52 19.54 -18.57 25.91
C LYS A 52 20.92 -18.30 25.32
N ALA A 53 21.21 -18.79 24.11
CA ALA A 53 22.49 -18.57 23.45
C ALA A 53 22.74 -17.07 23.17
N LEU A 54 21.73 -16.33 22.70
CA LEU A 54 21.82 -14.88 22.51
C LEU A 54 22.13 -14.16 23.82
N LYS A 55 21.42 -14.51 24.90
CA LYS A 55 21.68 -13.95 26.24
C LYS A 55 23.09 -14.25 26.74
N MET A 56 23.59 -15.47 26.49
CA MET A 56 24.95 -15.88 26.86
C MET A 56 26.03 -15.21 26.01
N ALA A 57 25.71 -14.84 24.77
CA ALA A 57 26.57 -14.05 23.90
C ALA A 57 26.59 -12.55 24.27
N GLY A 58 25.99 -12.17 25.40
CA GLY A 58 25.87 -10.77 25.84
C GLY A 58 24.84 -9.96 25.06
N ILE A 59 24.07 -10.61 24.17
CA ILE A 59 23.08 -9.95 23.32
C ILE A 59 21.74 -9.99 24.03
N THR A 60 21.33 -8.84 24.55
CA THR A 60 20.03 -8.71 25.22
C THR A 60 19.12 -7.80 24.43
N ARG A 61 17.82 -8.11 24.49
CA ARG A 61 16.81 -7.33 23.79
C ARG A 61 16.35 -6.19 24.69
N VAL A 62 16.75 -4.98 24.37
CA VAL A 62 16.40 -3.80 25.17
C VAL A 62 15.14 -3.16 24.60
N LYS A 63 14.22 -2.79 25.50
CA LYS A 63 13.04 -2.00 25.16
C LYS A 63 13.47 -0.53 25.14
N GLN A 64 13.33 0.16 24.01
CA GLN A 64 13.37 1.62 24.06
C GLN A 64 12.05 2.11 24.68
N ARG A 65 12.09 2.43 25.97
CA ARG A 65 11.05 3.24 26.62
C ARG A 65 11.55 4.68 26.62
N ALA A 66 10.96 5.54 25.80
CA ALA A 66 11.17 6.97 25.91
C ALA A 66 9.80 7.69 26.02
N LYS A 67 9.72 8.63 26.97
CA LYS A 67 8.72 9.70 27.00
C LYS A 67 9.37 10.91 26.32
N GLY A 68 8.78 11.39 25.24
CA GLY A 68 9.21 12.61 24.55
C GLY A 68 8.00 13.39 24.03
N SER A 69 8.11 14.70 24.00
CA SER A 69 7.12 15.61 23.43
C SER A 69 7.34 15.73 21.93
N PHE A 70 6.28 15.55 21.15
CA PHE A 70 6.26 15.87 19.72
C PHE A 70 6.45 17.38 19.53
N GLN A 71 7.54 17.79 18.86
CA GLN A 71 7.62 19.10 18.24
C GLN A 71 7.23 18.93 16.77
N SER A 72 6.15 19.61 16.37
CA SER A 72 5.78 19.69 14.95
C SER A 72 6.97 20.23 14.16
N PRO A 73 7.32 19.64 13.00
CA PRO A 73 8.20 20.33 12.06
C PRO A 73 7.59 21.70 11.74
N GLU A 74 8.45 22.69 11.47
CA GLU A 74 8.01 24.03 11.07
C GLU A 74 6.93 23.93 9.98
N PRO A 75 5.92 24.83 10.01
CA PRO A 75 4.82 24.77 9.07
C PRO A 75 5.40 24.80 7.65
N ASN A 76 5.30 23.67 6.95
CA ASN A 76 5.56 23.61 5.52
C ASN A 76 4.83 24.79 4.90
N LYS A 77 5.54 25.65 4.16
CA LYS A 77 4.95 26.75 3.39
C LYS A 77 3.70 26.20 2.72
N ALA A 78 2.54 26.68 3.17
CA ALA A 78 1.27 26.27 2.60
C ALA A 78 1.40 26.50 1.10
N TYR A 79 1.33 25.43 0.30
CA TYR A 79 1.33 25.55 -1.15
C TYR A 79 0.16 26.47 -1.49
N GLY A 80 0.49 27.71 -1.88
CA GLY A 80 -0.47 28.80 -1.96
C GLY A 80 -1.52 28.44 -2.99
N TYR A 81 -2.76 28.26 -2.53
CA TYR A 81 -3.92 28.09 -3.40
C TYR A 81 -4.25 29.44 -4.05
N ASN A 82 -3.43 29.84 -5.03
CA ASN A 82 -3.56 31.07 -5.82
C ASN A 82 -4.63 30.93 -6.94
N GLU A 83 -4.93 32.02 -7.64
CA GLU A 83 -6.01 32.08 -8.66
C GLU A 83 -5.82 31.06 -9.80
N THR A 84 -4.59 30.69 -10.13
CA THR A 84 -4.29 29.62 -11.10
C THR A 84 -4.76 28.23 -10.65
N HIS A 85 -4.96 28.01 -9.35
CA HIS A 85 -5.56 26.78 -8.80
C HIS A 85 -7.09 26.85 -8.67
N ARG A 86 -7.71 28.02 -8.90
CA ARG A 86 -9.16 28.22 -8.79
C ARG A 86 -9.82 27.85 -10.12
N ARG A 87 -10.40 26.65 -10.19
CA ARG A 87 -11.23 26.19 -11.32
C ARG A 87 -12.56 26.95 -11.36
N GLN A 88 -12.60 28.03 -12.13
CA GLN A 88 -13.82 28.58 -12.71
C GLN A 88 -13.53 28.92 -14.16
N LEU A 89 -13.39 27.89 -15.01
CA LEU A 89 -13.51 28.07 -16.44
C LEU A 89 -15.00 27.99 -16.79
N PRO A 90 -15.52 28.81 -17.72
CA PRO A 90 -16.93 28.78 -18.15
C PRO A 90 -17.43 27.41 -18.64
N GLU A 91 -16.50 26.50 -18.97
CA GLU A 91 -16.76 25.23 -19.65
C GLU A 91 -17.01 24.04 -18.70
N GLN A 92 -16.68 24.15 -17.40
CA GLN A 92 -16.84 23.03 -16.45
C GLN A 92 -18.14 23.16 -15.65
N LEU A 93 -19.08 22.23 -15.89
CA LEU A 93 -20.33 22.12 -15.11
C LEU A 93 -20.05 21.95 -13.59
N TYR A 94 -19.03 21.17 -13.25
CA TYR A 94 -18.64 20.90 -11.86
C TYR A 94 -17.11 20.90 -11.70
N PRO A 95 -16.56 21.26 -10.52
CA PRO A 95 -15.11 21.19 -10.25
C PRO A 95 -14.49 19.78 -10.38
N SER A 96 -15.33 18.74 -10.44
CA SER A 96 -14.93 17.35 -10.67
C SER A 96 -14.74 17.00 -12.15
N CYS A 97 -15.26 17.82 -13.07
CA CYS A 97 -15.16 17.62 -14.52
C CYS A 97 -13.71 17.70 -14.99
N LEU A 98 -13.46 17.10 -16.14
CA LEU A 98 -12.14 17.07 -16.77
C LEU A 98 -11.95 18.35 -17.57
N THR A 99 -10.73 18.89 -17.57
CA THR A 99 -10.35 19.91 -18.57
C THR A 99 -10.20 19.24 -19.95
N ASP A 100 -10.18 20.04 -21.01
CA ASP A 100 -9.93 19.54 -22.37
C ASP A 100 -8.56 18.87 -22.47
N THR A 101 -7.55 19.43 -21.79
CA THR A 101 -6.21 18.85 -21.69
C THR A 101 -6.19 17.52 -20.94
N GLU A 102 -6.91 17.41 -19.81
CA GLU A 102 -7.05 16.14 -19.07
C GLU A 102 -7.78 15.09 -19.92
N TRP A 103 -8.80 15.48 -20.66
CA TRP A 103 -9.56 14.59 -21.56
C TRP A 103 -8.70 14.09 -22.71
N ALA A 104 -7.92 14.98 -23.36
CA ALA A 104 -7.07 14.63 -24.49
C ALA A 104 -6.06 13.52 -24.17
N LEU A 105 -5.59 13.40 -22.92
CA LEU A 105 -4.67 12.33 -22.50
C LEU A 105 -5.30 10.92 -22.51
N VAL A 106 -6.63 10.83 -22.42
CA VAL A 106 -7.34 9.57 -22.17
C VAL A 106 -8.50 9.31 -23.12
N ALA A 107 -8.84 10.25 -24.01
CA ALA A 107 -10.02 10.21 -24.85
C ALA A 107 -10.13 8.91 -25.67
N ASP A 108 -9.04 8.50 -26.30
CA ASP A 108 -8.92 7.30 -27.14
C ASP A 108 -9.16 5.99 -26.38
N LEU A 109 -8.97 5.95 -25.05
CA LEU A 109 -9.33 4.76 -24.26
C LEU A 109 -10.84 4.57 -24.17
N PHE A 110 -11.61 5.66 -24.17
CA PHE A 110 -13.05 5.63 -23.93
C PHE A 110 -13.85 5.73 -25.22
N GLU A 111 -13.36 6.51 -26.18
CA GLU A 111 -13.90 6.64 -27.51
C GLU A 111 -13.67 5.36 -28.31
N SER A 112 -14.64 5.01 -29.14
CA SER A 112 -14.53 3.92 -30.10
C SER A 112 -14.59 4.55 -31.48
N GLN A 113 -13.47 4.59 -32.18
CA GLN A 113 -13.39 5.03 -33.57
C GLN A 113 -14.00 3.93 -34.46
N GLY A 114 -15.20 4.14 -34.98
CA GLY A 114 -15.80 3.30 -36.01
C GLY A 114 -16.31 1.93 -35.51
N GLY A 115 -17.63 1.76 -35.59
CA GLY A 115 -18.28 0.45 -35.46
C GLY A 115 -19.65 0.49 -36.15
N ARG A 116 -20.11 -0.64 -36.70
CA ARG A 116 -21.49 -0.76 -37.19
C ARG A 116 -22.44 -0.66 -35.99
N GLY A 117 -23.34 0.32 -36.00
CA GLY A 117 -24.36 0.49 -34.95
C GLY A 117 -24.87 1.91 -34.81
N VAL A 118 -25.84 2.10 -33.90
CA VAL A 118 -26.40 3.42 -33.57
C VAL A 118 -25.33 4.26 -32.87
N PRO A 119 -25.07 5.50 -33.32
CA PRO A 119 -24.16 6.41 -32.65
C PRO A 119 -24.51 6.59 -31.17
N PRO A 120 -23.52 6.72 -30.28
CA PRO A 120 -23.77 6.90 -28.86
C PRO A 120 -24.54 8.19 -28.60
N LEU A 121 -25.67 8.09 -27.89
CA LEU A 121 -26.51 9.24 -27.53
C LEU A 121 -25.79 10.27 -26.64
N HIS A 122 -24.87 9.81 -25.78
CA HIS A 122 -24.13 10.65 -24.84
C HIS A 122 -22.63 10.58 -25.14
N SER A 123 -21.97 11.74 -25.07
CA SER A 123 -20.52 11.81 -25.20
C SER A 123 -19.84 10.95 -24.12
N ARG A 124 -18.72 10.29 -24.48
CA ARG A 124 -17.97 9.46 -23.53
C ARG A 124 -17.32 10.30 -22.44
N ARG A 125 -16.91 11.53 -22.78
CA ARG A 125 -16.42 12.53 -21.83
C ARG A 125 -17.45 12.79 -20.73
N THR A 126 -18.68 13.14 -21.08
CA THR A 126 -19.74 13.44 -20.10
C THR A 126 -20.02 12.24 -19.18
N LEU A 127 -19.98 11.01 -19.71
CA LEU A 127 -20.15 9.80 -18.91
C LEU A 127 -18.98 9.58 -17.93
N LEU A 128 -17.73 9.86 -18.35
CA LEU A 128 -16.56 9.79 -17.48
C LEU A 128 -16.59 10.91 -16.43
N GLU A 129 -16.98 12.12 -16.79
CA GLU A 129 -17.15 13.25 -15.86
C GLU A 129 -18.22 12.98 -14.81
N ALA A 130 -19.33 12.34 -15.19
CA ALA A 130 -20.34 11.87 -14.24
C ALA A 130 -19.74 10.84 -13.25
N CYS A 131 -18.90 9.91 -13.71
CA CYS A 131 -18.18 8.99 -12.83
C CYS A 131 -17.19 9.75 -11.91
N CYS A 132 -16.50 10.75 -12.43
CA CYS A 132 -15.60 11.64 -11.68
C CYS A 132 -16.35 12.42 -10.59
N TYR A 133 -17.58 12.84 -10.88
CA TYR A 133 -18.47 13.48 -9.91
C TYR A 133 -18.85 12.51 -8.79
N VAL A 134 -19.32 11.31 -9.15
CA VAL A 134 -19.76 10.28 -8.19
C VAL A 134 -18.63 9.84 -7.26
N VAL A 135 -17.42 9.59 -7.79
CA VAL A 135 -16.27 9.19 -6.96
C VAL A 135 -15.83 10.31 -6.01
N ARG A 136 -15.89 11.58 -6.47
CA ARG A 136 -15.50 12.76 -5.69
C ARG A 136 -16.48 13.09 -4.57
N THR A 137 -17.78 13.06 -4.86
CA THR A 137 -18.84 13.49 -3.94
C THR A 137 -19.33 12.35 -3.04
N GLY A 138 -19.24 11.10 -3.51
CA GLY A 138 -19.82 9.95 -2.82
C GLY A 138 -21.34 9.87 -2.92
N CYS A 139 -21.97 10.63 -3.83
CA CYS A 139 -23.43 10.61 -3.97
C CYS A 139 -23.93 9.21 -4.40
N SER A 140 -25.16 8.87 -3.98
CA SER A 140 -25.84 7.69 -4.51
C SER A 140 -26.16 7.90 -5.99
N TRP A 141 -26.23 6.82 -6.77
CA TRP A 141 -26.45 6.91 -8.22
C TRP A 141 -27.72 7.68 -8.57
N ARG A 142 -28.83 7.44 -7.85
CA ARG A 142 -30.11 8.12 -8.08
C ARG A 142 -30.11 9.61 -7.73
N MET A 143 -29.08 10.08 -7.01
CA MET A 143 -28.88 11.48 -6.66
C MET A 143 -27.87 12.18 -7.59
N LEU A 144 -27.49 11.54 -8.70
CA LEU A 144 -26.69 12.18 -9.74
C LEU A 144 -27.43 13.45 -10.25
N PRO A 145 -26.75 14.60 -10.37
CA PRO A 145 -27.38 15.81 -10.88
C PRO A 145 -28.00 15.62 -12.26
N ARG A 146 -29.08 16.38 -12.52
CA ARG A 146 -29.86 16.28 -13.76
C ARG A 146 -29.13 16.83 -14.98
N ASP A 147 -28.04 17.59 -14.78
CA ASP A 147 -27.17 18.07 -15.86
C ASP A 147 -26.37 16.93 -16.51
N PHE A 148 -26.20 15.81 -15.81
CA PHE A 148 -25.59 14.60 -16.36
C PHE A 148 -26.64 13.69 -17.02
N PRO A 149 -26.22 12.79 -17.94
CA PRO A 149 -27.07 11.72 -18.43
C PRO A 149 -27.74 10.94 -17.29
N HIS A 150 -28.94 10.42 -17.56
CA HIS A 150 -29.70 9.67 -16.57
C HIS A 150 -28.83 8.60 -15.89
N TRP A 151 -28.91 8.53 -14.55
CA TRP A 151 -27.97 7.75 -13.72
C TRP A 151 -27.82 6.29 -14.16
N ASP A 152 -28.87 5.68 -14.69
CA ASP A 152 -28.85 4.30 -15.17
C ASP A 152 -27.91 4.11 -16.37
N ASN A 153 -27.90 5.08 -17.30
CA ASN A 153 -26.98 5.06 -18.45
C ASN A 153 -25.53 5.22 -18.00
N VAL A 154 -25.29 6.11 -17.03
CA VAL A 154 -23.96 6.32 -16.43
C VAL A 154 -23.50 5.05 -15.72
N TYR A 155 -24.34 4.48 -14.85
CA TYR A 155 -24.01 3.29 -14.09
C TYR A 155 -23.74 2.06 -14.98
N LYS A 156 -24.60 1.82 -15.98
CA LYS A 156 -24.39 0.74 -16.97
C LYS A 156 -23.06 0.91 -17.71
N THR A 157 -22.74 2.15 -18.11
CA THR A 157 -21.47 2.44 -18.78
C THR A 157 -20.28 2.25 -17.86
N PHE A 158 -20.36 2.76 -16.62
CA PHE A 158 -19.34 2.55 -15.60
C PHE A 158 -19.08 1.06 -15.35
N ARG A 159 -20.13 0.25 -15.20
CA ARG A 159 -20.02 -1.21 -14.99
C ARG A 159 -19.33 -1.91 -16.17
N ARG A 160 -19.70 -1.53 -17.40
CA ARG A 160 -19.06 -2.03 -18.62
C ARG A 160 -17.58 -1.65 -18.69
N TRP A 161 -17.23 -0.40 -18.42
CA TRP A 161 -15.85 0.06 -18.40
C TRP A 161 -15.01 -0.57 -17.28
N SER A 162 -15.63 -0.82 -16.13
CA SER A 162 -15.00 -1.55 -15.02
C SER A 162 -14.67 -2.97 -15.44
N ALA A 163 -15.61 -3.70 -16.06
CA ALA A 163 -15.38 -5.06 -16.55
C ALA A 163 -14.35 -5.12 -17.69
N GLN A 164 -14.20 -4.03 -18.45
CA GLN A 164 -13.19 -3.90 -19.51
C GLN A 164 -11.82 -3.44 -18.97
N GLY A 165 -11.67 -3.14 -17.67
CA GLY A 165 -10.43 -2.62 -17.10
C GLY A 165 -10.04 -1.23 -17.57
N LYS A 166 -10.96 -0.42 -18.13
CA LYS A 166 -10.62 0.88 -18.73
C LYS A 166 -10.03 1.87 -17.71
N PHE A 167 -10.47 1.83 -16.46
CA PHE A 167 -9.94 2.72 -15.42
C PHE A 167 -8.51 2.38 -15.02
N GLU A 168 -8.17 1.09 -15.03
CA GLU A 168 -6.80 0.63 -14.81
C GLU A 168 -5.91 1.01 -16.01
N GLN A 169 -6.36 0.79 -17.24
CA GLN A 169 -5.64 1.23 -18.45
C GLN A 169 -5.41 2.74 -18.47
N MET A 170 -6.43 3.52 -18.06
CA MET A 170 -6.32 4.96 -17.88
C MET A 170 -5.25 5.32 -16.85
N HIS A 171 -5.24 4.65 -15.69
CA HIS A 171 -4.22 4.86 -14.68
C HIS A 171 -2.83 4.50 -15.20
N ASP A 172 -2.66 3.33 -15.82
CA ASP A 172 -1.36 2.84 -16.31
C ASP A 172 -0.73 3.78 -17.31
N ARG A 173 -1.51 4.29 -18.26
CA ARG A 173 -1.04 5.29 -19.23
C ARG A 173 -0.54 6.55 -18.53
N LEU A 174 -1.34 7.10 -17.62
CA LEU A 174 -0.98 8.33 -16.91
C LEU A 174 0.21 8.11 -15.98
N ARG A 175 0.34 6.90 -15.41
CA ARG A 175 1.51 6.49 -14.63
C ARG A 175 2.76 6.50 -15.50
N ALA A 176 2.71 5.88 -16.68
CA ALA A 176 3.86 5.84 -17.59
C ALA A 176 4.36 7.25 -17.93
N GLN A 177 3.45 8.16 -18.30
CA GLN A 177 3.77 9.56 -18.56
C GLN A 177 4.34 10.28 -17.33
N TRP A 178 3.80 10.02 -16.14
CA TRP A 178 4.32 10.62 -14.91
C TRP A 178 5.72 10.11 -14.58
N ARG A 179 5.98 8.81 -14.75
CA ARG A 179 7.30 8.20 -14.51
C ARG A 179 8.34 8.72 -15.49
N GLU A 180 7.96 8.92 -16.75
CA GLU A 180 8.81 9.57 -17.75
C GLU A 180 9.22 10.99 -17.32
N ARG A 181 8.26 11.80 -16.84
CA ARG A 181 8.56 13.15 -16.32
C ARG A 181 9.49 13.16 -15.11
N GLU A 182 9.40 12.14 -14.27
CA GLU A 182 10.27 11.93 -13.11
C GLU A 182 11.59 11.23 -13.48
N GLU A 183 11.88 11.08 -14.78
CA GLU A 183 13.09 10.42 -15.33
C GLU A 183 13.28 8.99 -14.80
N ARG A 184 12.17 8.27 -14.63
CA ARG A 184 12.13 6.87 -14.20
C ARG A 184 11.68 5.97 -15.35
N ALA A 185 12.20 4.75 -15.38
CA ALA A 185 11.69 3.71 -16.26
C ALA A 185 10.20 3.44 -15.97
N ASP A 186 9.40 3.22 -17.02
CA ASP A 186 7.96 2.94 -16.91
C ASP A 186 7.68 1.76 -15.96
N SER A 187 8.41 0.64 -16.16
CA SER A 187 8.30 -0.53 -15.30
C SER A 187 9.07 -0.33 -13.98
N PRO A 188 8.39 -0.38 -12.81
CA PRO A 188 9.05 -0.22 -11.52
C PRO A 188 9.85 -1.47 -11.13
N SER A 189 10.93 -1.26 -10.38
CA SER A 189 11.73 -2.34 -9.78
C SER A 189 11.34 -2.66 -8.33
N ALA A 190 10.72 -1.70 -7.64
CA ALA A 190 10.32 -1.86 -6.25
C ALA A 190 8.90 -1.36 -6.00
N ALA A 191 8.18 -2.09 -5.15
CA ALA A 191 6.82 -1.77 -4.73
C ALA A 191 6.67 -1.82 -3.21
N ILE A 192 5.61 -1.20 -2.70
CA ILE A 192 5.26 -1.12 -1.29
C ILE A 192 3.81 -1.56 -1.14
N LEU A 193 3.56 -2.49 -0.22
CA LEU A 193 2.25 -3.05 0.07
C LEU A 193 1.79 -2.64 1.47
N ASP A 194 0.58 -2.12 1.56
CA ASP A 194 -0.14 -1.93 2.82
C ASP A 194 -1.64 -2.18 2.64
N SER A 195 -2.33 -2.42 3.75
CA SER A 195 -3.76 -2.65 3.75
C SER A 195 -4.51 -1.76 4.73
N GLN A 196 -5.63 -1.24 4.25
CA GLN A 196 -6.52 -0.40 5.03
C GLN A 196 -7.92 -1.01 5.12
N SER A 197 -8.43 -1.13 6.34
CA SER A 197 -9.80 -1.57 6.60
C SER A 197 -10.71 -0.34 6.61
N THR A 198 -11.76 -0.35 5.80
CA THR A 198 -12.77 0.73 5.79
C THR A 198 -14.15 0.16 6.10
N ARG A 199 -15.04 1.02 6.60
CA ARG A 199 -16.39 0.62 6.98
C ARG A 199 -17.23 0.32 5.74
N SER A 200 -18.11 -0.67 5.83
CA SER A 200 -19.17 -0.85 4.83
C SER A 200 -20.42 -0.09 5.25
N SER A 201 -21.14 0.45 4.26
CA SER A 201 -22.50 0.92 4.47
C SER A 201 -23.44 -0.26 4.81
N PRO A 202 -24.68 -0.01 5.27
CA PRO A 202 -25.68 -1.07 5.51
C PRO A 202 -26.09 -1.87 4.26
N GLN A 203 -25.59 -1.47 3.08
CA GLN A 203 -25.80 -2.20 1.84
C GLN A 203 -25.17 -3.59 1.97
N GLY A 204 -25.99 -4.64 1.90
CA GLY A 204 -25.52 -6.03 1.98
C GLY A 204 -24.51 -6.40 0.88
N GLY A 205 -23.80 -7.50 1.06
CA GLY A 205 -22.71 -7.95 0.19
C GLY A 205 -21.57 -8.51 1.03
N ASP A 206 -20.52 -8.99 0.37
CA ASP A 206 -19.40 -9.62 1.07
C ASP A 206 -18.68 -8.57 1.91
N SER A 207 -18.81 -8.71 3.22
CA SER A 207 -18.24 -7.84 4.25
C SER A 207 -17.86 -8.71 5.45
N GLY A 208 -16.81 -8.30 6.15
CA GLY A 208 -16.29 -9.03 7.30
C GLY A 208 -16.10 -8.12 8.49
N TYR A 209 -15.69 -8.69 9.62
CA TYR A 209 -15.32 -7.93 10.80
C TYR A 209 -13.82 -8.10 11.05
N ASP A 210 -13.10 -6.99 11.05
CA ASP A 210 -11.70 -6.93 11.45
C ASP A 210 -11.65 -6.83 12.97
N ALA A 211 -11.29 -7.94 13.64
CA ALA A 211 -11.19 -7.97 15.10
C ALA A 211 -10.05 -7.11 15.66
N GLY A 212 -8.98 -6.90 14.89
CA GLY A 212 -7.83 -6.10 15.29
C GLY A 212 -8.14 -4.61 15.28
N LYS A 213 -8.75 -4.13 14.20
CA LYS A 213 -9.14 -2.72 14.04
C LYS A 213 -10.55 -2.42 14.55
N LYS A 214 -11.33 -3.46 14.91
CA LYS A 214 -12.74 -3.39 15.32
C LYS A 214 -13.63 -2.72 14.27
N VAL A 215 -13.39 -3.02 13.00
CA VAL A 215 -14.09 -2.43 11.86
C VAL A 215 -14.91 -3.50 11.14
N LYS A 216 -16.22 -3.27 11.01
CA LYS A 216 -17.07 -4.05 10.09
C LYS A 216 -17.01 -3.42 8.70
N GLY A 217 -16.53 -4.17 7.72
CA GLY A 217 -16.47 -3.71 6.34
C GLY A 217 -15.57 -4.53 5.46
N ARG A 218 -14.70 -3.84 4.71
CA ARG A 218 -13.78 -4.45 3.75
C ARG A 218 -12.37 -3.92 3.94
N LYS A 219 -11.41 -4.67 3.42
CA LYS A 219 -10.02 -4.29 3.36
C LYS A 219 -9.65 -3.97 1.93
N ARG A 220 -8.94 -2.88 1.73
CA ARG A 220 -8.27 -2.53 0.48
C ARG A 220 -6.78 -2.71 0.69
N SER A 221 -6.18 -3.62 -0.07
CA SER A 221 -4.74 -3.79 -0.15
C SER A 221 -4.24 -3.06 -1.38
N LEU A 222 -3.32 -2.11 -1.20
CA LEU A 222 -2.72 -1.35 -2.30
C LEU A 222 -1.26 -1.76 -2.45
N ILE A 223 -0.85 -2.00 -3.68
CA ILE A 223 0.56 -2.14 -4.06
C ILE A 223 0.91 -0.92 -4.89
N VAL A 224 1.83 -0.11 -4.39
CA VAL A 224 2.27 1.13 -5.05
C VAL A 224 3.76 1.09 -5.34
N ASP A 225 4.21 1.85 -6.33
CA ASP A 225 5.64 2.04 -6.58
C ASP A 225 6.28 2.98 -5.54
N THR A 226 7.58 3.24 -5.69
CA THR A 226 8.34 4.14 -4.81
C THR A 226 7.91 5.61 -4.87
N LEU A 227 7.18 6.02 -5.91
CA LEU A 227 6.59 7.36 -6.05
C LEU A 227 5.17 7.42 -5.44
N GLY A 228 4.58 6.27 -5.13
CA GLY A 228 3.22 6.11 -4.60
C GLY A 228 2.15 5.95 -5.67
N LEU A 229 2.54 5.57 -6.88
CA LEU A 229 1.65 5.30 -8.02
C LEU A 229 1.13 3.87 -7.92
N LEU A 230 -0.16 3.66 -8.19
CA LEU A 230 -0.79 2.36 -7.99
C LEU A 230 -0.34 1.33 -9.04
N LEU A 231 0.03 0.14 -8.59
CA LEU A 231 0.43 -0.99 -9.44
C LEU A 231 -0.63 -2.10 -9.43
N ALA A 232 -1.21 -2.36 -8.27
CA ALA A 232 -2.31 -3.30 -8.10
C ALA A 232 -3.17 -2.91 -6.89
N VAL A 233 -4.45 -3.27 -6.94
CA VAL A 233 -5.40 -3.16 -5.83
C VAL A 233 -6.14 -4.47 -5.69
N SER A 234 -6.33 -4.92 -4.45
CA SER A 234 -7.21 -6.04 -4.12
C SER A 234 -8.15 -5.61 -3.01
N ILE A 235 -9.44 -5.97 -3.15
CA ILE A 235 -10.45 -5.71 -2.14
C ILE A 235 -11.04 -7.02 -1.63
N SER A 236 -10.99 -7.19 -0.32
CA SER A 236 -11.48 -8.38 0.36
C SER A 236 -12.41 -8.04 1.52
N ALA A 237 -13.14 -9.03 2.02
CA ALA A 237 -13.90 -8.87 3.27
C ALA A 237 -12.94 -8.62 4.44
N ALA A 238 -13.33 -7.78 5.41
CA ALA A 238 -12.43 -7.39 6.49
C ALA A 238 -12.04 -8.53 7.46
N SER A 239 -12.71 -9.69 7.37
CA SER A 239 -12.36 -10.93 8.07
C SER A 239 -11.18 -11.67 7.45
N VAL A 240 -10.89 -11.44 6.16
CA VAL A 240 -9.75 -12.03 5.48
C VAL A 240 -8.46 -11.45 6.06
N GLN A 241 -7.46 -12.30 6.27
CA GLN A 241 -6.17 -11.86 6.78
C GLN A 241 -5.42 -11.10 5.69
N ASP A 242 -4.69 -10.06 6.08
CA ASP A 242 -4.06 -9.12 5.14
C ASP A 242 -3.13 -9.85 4.17
N ARG A 243 -2.45 -10.89 4.64
CA ARG A 243 -1.57 -11.77 3.87
C ARG A 243 -2.30 -12.51 2.74
N ASP A 244 -3.47 -13.08 3.02
CA ASP A 244 -4.22 -13.90 2.06
C ASP A 244 -4.88 -12.98 1.01
N ALA A 245 -5.32 -11.78 1.43
CA ALA A 245 -5.89 -10.79 0.53
C ALA A 245 -4.86 -10.15 -0.42
N ALA A 246 -3.57 -10.25 -0.10
CA ALA A 246 -2.49 -9.67 -0.89
C ALA A 246 -1.90 -10.62 -1.94
N ASP A 247 -2.09 -11.93 -1.81
CA ASP A 247 -1.50 -12.95 -2.72
C ASP A 247 -1.86 -12.65 -4.18
N ASP A 248 -3.15 -12.45 -4.49
CA ASP A 248 -3.62 -12.18 -5.85
C ASP A 248 -3.08 -10.86 -6.40
N ALA A 249 -3.01 -9.82 -5.57
CA ALA A 249 -2.47 -8.52 -5.98
C ALA A 249 -0.97 -8.58 -6.26
N VAL A 250 -0.21 -9.35 -5.46
CA VAL A 250 1.22 -9.53 -5.67
C VAL A 250 1.47 -10.32 -6.95
N ALA A 251 0.75 -11.44 -7.15
CA ALA A 251 0.84 -12.24 -8.38
C ALA A 251 0.54 -11.39 -9.63
N TYR A 252 -0.58 -10.66 -9.60
CA TYR A 252 -0.97 -9.76 -10.68
C TYR A 252 0.10 -8.67 -10.94
N SER A 253 0.63 -8.05 -9.88
CA SER A 253 1.66 -7.02 -10.02
C SER A 253 2.95 -7.55 -10.65
N LYS A 254 3.33 -8.80 -10.35
CA LYS A 254 4.54 -9.42 -10.92
C LYS A 254 4.36 -9.83 -12.37
N GLU A 255 3.19 -10.36 -12.71
CA GLU A 255 2.83 -10.69 -14.09
C GLU A 255 2.84 -9.43 -14.96
N LYS A 256 2.26 -8.35 -14.45
CA LYS A 256 2.20 -7.05 -15.13
C LYS A 256 3.56 -6.34 -15.20
N TYR A 257 4.37 -6.45 -14.14
CA TYR A 257 5.70 -5.83 -14.06
C TYR A 257 6.79 -6.86 -13.73
N PRO A 258 7.33 -7.56 -14.75
CA PRO A 258 8.37 -8.57 -14.54
C PRO A 258 9.64 -8.01 -13.89
N SER A 259 9.93 -6.72 -14.07
CA SER A 259 11.07 -6.01 -13.45
C SER A 259 10.96 -5.85 -11.94
N LEU A 260 9.79 -6.11 -11.34
CA LEU A 260 9.56 -5.97 -9.92
C LEU A 260 10.37 -7.00 -9.14
N SER A 261 11.45 -6.57 -8.49
CA SER A 261 12.36 -7.43 -7.73
C SER A 261 12.24 -7.25 -6.22
N THR A 262 11.74 -6.10 -5.74
CA THR A 262 11.65 -5.81 -4.30
C THR A 262 10.24 -5.40 -3.89
N LEU A 263 9.74 -5.99 -2.80
CA LEU A 263 8.46 -5.63 -2.18
C LEU A 263 8.64 -5.26 -0.71
N PHE A 264 8.32 -4.01 -0.37
CA PHE A 264 8.32 -3.51 1.00
C PHE A 264 6.98 -3.77 1.66
N VAL A 265 6.98 -4.39 2.84
CA VAL A 265 5.75 -4.77 3.57
C VAL A 265 5.84 -4.46 5.06
N ASP A 266 4.69 -4.34 5.75
CA ASP A 266 4.68 -4.32 7.22
C ASP A 266 5.01 -5.69 7.81
N SER A 267 5.42 -5.70 9.08
CA SER A 267 5.55 -6.84 9.97
C SER A 267 4.36 -7.79 10.00
N ALA A 268 3.15 -7.35 9.63
CA ALA A 268 1.97 -8.22 9.47
C ALA A 268 2.15 -9.28 8.36
N TYR A 269 2.98 -8.98 7.36
CA TYR A 269 3.29 -9.85 6.20
C TYR A 269 4.57 -10.68 6.41
N ALA A 270 5.18 -10.64 7.59
CA ALA A 270 6.43 -11.33 7.87
C ALA A 270 6.27 -12.87 7.95
N GLY A 271 7.41 -13.56 8.04
CA GLY A 271 7.48 -15.00 8.28
C GLY A 271 7.17 -15.85 7.05
N LYS A 272 6.31 -16.87 7.20
CA LYS A 272 6.03 -17.86 6.14
C LYS A 272 5.47 -17.24 4.87
N TRP A 273 4.72 -16.14 4.98
CA TRP A 273 4.16 -15.45 3.83
C TRP A 273 5.27 -14.86 2.97
N ALA A 274 6.15 -14.02 3.54
CA ALA A 274 7.28 -13.43 2.84
C ALA A 274 8.16 -14.48 2.14
N GLN A 275 8.40 -15.62 2.81
CA GLN A 275 9.15 -16.74 2.23
C GLN A 275 8.43 -17.37 1.03
N ARG A 276 7.13 -17.64 1.15
CA ARG A 276 6.31 -18.20 0.08
C ARG A 276 6.27 -17.25 -1.12
N THR A 277 6.08 -15.96 -0.88
CA THR A 277 6.05 -14.93 -1.93
C THR A 277 7.38 -14.85 -2.67
N HIS A 278 8.50 -14.90 -1.94
CA HIS A 278 9.84 -14.97 -2.55
C HIS A 278 10.02 -16.22 -3.42
N GLN A 279 9.59 -17.39 -2.93
CA GLN A 279 9.72 -18.66 -3.65
C GLN A 279 8.85 -18.73 -4.91
N LEU A 280 7.63 -18.21 -4.85
CA LEU A 280 6.67 -18.28 -5.97
C LEU A 280 6.93 -17.23 -7.04
N HIS A 281 7.34 -16.02 -6.64
CA HIS A 281 7.39 -14.87 -7.55
C HIS A 281 8.81 -14.33 -7.76
N ALA A 282 9.83 -14.88 -7.10
CA ALA A 282 11.20 -14.38 -7.12
C ALA A 282 11.30 -12.88 -6.76
N ILE A 283 10.53 -12.46 -5.76
CA ILE A 283 10.51 -11.09 -5.23
C ILE A 283 11.17 -11.09 -3.86
N ASP A 284 12.14 -10.21 -3.65
CA ASP A 284 12.73 -9.91 -2.35
C ASP A 284 11.74 -9.14 -1.47
N VAL A 285 11.22 -9.79 -0.43
CA VAL A 285 10.25 -9.20 0.49
C VAL A 285 10.97 -8.58 1.68
N GLN A 286 11.04 -7.25 1.69
CA GLN A 286 11.66 -6.48 2.76
C GLN A 286 10.62 -6.03 3.79
N VAL A 287 10.65 -6.65 4.97
CA VAL A 287 9.72 -6.35 6.05
C VAL A 287 10.19 -5.11 6.83
N ILE A 288 9.46 -4.00 6.67
CA ILE A 288 9.69 -2.76 7.41
C ILE A 288 9.08 -2.88 8.81
N ARG A 289 9.88 -2.61 9.83
CA ARG A 289 9.49 -2.74 11.25
C ARG A 289 9.65 -1.42 11.96
N GLY A 290 8.74 -1.16 12.90
CA GLY A 290 8.78 0.04 13.72
C GLY A 290 9.70 -0.09 14.91
N PRO A 291 10.33 1.01 15.34
CA PRO A 291 11.14 1.02 16.55
C PRO A 291 10.33 0.63 17.80
N ASN A 292 9.01 0.82 17.78
CA ASN A 292 8.10 0.54 18.90
C ASN A 292 7.44 -0.87 18.88
N ASN A 293 7.80 -1.75 17.93
CA ASN A 293 7.16 -3.06 17.85
C ASN A 293 7.66 -3.99 18.98
N ARG A 294 6.72 -4.48 19.80
CA ARG A 294 6.94 -5.32 21.00
C ARG A 294 7.74 -6.60 20.72
N ARG A 295 7.74 -7.08 19.47
CA ARG A 295 8.45 -8.28 19.01
C ARG A 295 9.79 -8.01 18.36
N THR A 296 10.27 -6.76 18.33
CA THR A 296 11.48 -6.27 17.63
C THR A 296 12.14 -5.12 18.39
N GLY A 297 12.46 -5.32 19.68
CA GLY A 297 13.45 -4.47 20.36
C GLY A 297 14.84 -4.68 19.76
N GLN A 298 15.69 -3.66 19.86
CA GLN A 298 17.07 -3.67 19.37
C GLN A 298 17.92 -4.63 20.22
N TRP A 299 18.75 -5.41 19.55
CA TRP A 299 19.75 -6.25 20.20
C TRP A 299 20.94 -5.36 20.62
N HIS A 300 21.27 -5.34 21.90
CA HIS A 300 22.43 -4.62 22.46
C HIS A 300 23.43 -5.61 23.05
N SER A 301 24.72 -5.34 22.87
CA SER A 301 25.82 -5.94 23.63
C SER A 301 26.09 -5.11 24.91
N GLU A 302 26.75 -5.69 25.92
CA GLU A 302 27.09 -5.01 27.19
C GLU A 302 27.98 -3.76 27.01
N GLN A 303 28.62 -3.61 25.85
CA GLN A 303 29.29 -2.38 25.43
C GLN A 303 28.26 -1.52 24.69
N GLY A 304 27.51 -0.69 25.42
CA GLY A 304 26.63 0.30 24.82
C GLY A 304 27.41 1.22 23.87
N ASP A 305 26.78 1.66 22.78
CA ASP A 305 27.38 2.63 21.87
C ASP A 305 27.86 3.85 22.66
N LEU A 306 29.14 4.20 22.51
CA LEU A 306 29.75 5.40 23.11
C LEU A 306 29.05 6.70 22.68
N PHE A 307 28.24 6.62 21.62
CA PHE A 307 27.42 7.71 21.12
C PHE A 307 25.95 7.39 21.39
N SER A 308 25.31 8.25 22.17
CA SER A 308 23.90 8.14 22.53
C SER A 308 23.05 8.07 21.26
N VAL A 309 22.44 6.91 20.99
CA VAL A 309 21.38 6.81 19.99
C VAL A 309 20.27 7.76 20.45
N GLU A 310 20.02 8.82 19.67
CA GLU A 310 18.98 9.78 20.01
C GLU A 310 17.66 9.05 20.28
N PRO A 311 16.91 9.44 21.33
CA PRO A 311 15.67 8.77 21.68
C PRO A 311 14.71 8.79 20.49
N VAL A 312 14.18 7.62 20.13
CA VAL A 312 13.12 7.50 19.11
C VAL A 312 11.98 8.44 19.50
N GLN A 313 11.68 9.38 18.61
CA GLN A 313 10.64 10.38 18.79
C GLN A 313 9.30 9.69 19.11
N THR A 314 8.72 10.01 20.26
CA THR A 314 7.34 9.64 20.57
C THR A 314 6.39 10.54 19.77
N GLY A 315 5.83 9.94 18.72
CA GLY A 315 4.94 10.57 17.75
C GLY A 315 4.72 9.60 16.59
N PHE A 316 4.04 10.04 15.54
CA PHE A 316 4.03 9.31 14.27
C PHE A 316 5.45 9.30 13.71
N VAL A 317 6.19 8.20 13.91
CA VAL A 317 7.51 8.01 13.30
C VAL A 317 7.27 7.60 11.85
N VAL A 318 7.60 8.51 10.93
CA VAL A 318 7.56 8.25 9.50
C VAL A 318 8.51 7.09 9.21
N MET A 319 7.95 5.93 8.89
CA MET A 319 8.74 4.78 8.46
C MET A 319 9.22 5.03 7.03
N PRO A 320 10.55 5.07 6.79
CA PRO A 320 11.09 5.23 5.44
C PRO A 320 10.46 4.19 4.51
N LYS A 321 10.02 4.62 3.32
CA LYS A 321 9.31 3.83 2.29
C LYS A 321 7.85 3.47 2.62
N ARG A 322 7.50 3.04 3.83
CA ARG A 322 6.10 2.68 4.16
C ARG A 322 5.12 3.87 4.11
N TRP A 323 5.58 5.06 4.49
CA TRP A 323 4.74 6.27 4.44
C TRP A 323 4.17 6.59 3.05
N VAL A 324 4.80 6.08 1.98
CA VAL A 324 4.39 6.33 0.60
C VAL A 324 3.03 5.70 0.32
N VAL A 325 2.81 4.43 0.69
CA VAL A 325 1.52 3.76 0.50
C VAL A 325 0.45 4.26 1.46
N GLU A 326 0.83 4.60 2.69
CA GLU A 326 -0.08 5.22 3.67
C GLU A 326 -0.58 6.59 3.17
N ARG A 327 0.30 7.37 2.54
CA ARG A 327 -0.08 8.62 1.87
C ARG A 327 -1.02 8.37 0.69
N THR A 328 -0.80 7.33 -0.11
CA THR A 328 -1.73 6.95 -1.20
C THR A 328 -3.10 6.55 -0.64
N HIS A 329 -3.18 5.84 0.49
CA HIS A 329 -4.44 5.61 1.19
C HIS A 329 -5.14 6.92 1.59
N ALA A 330 -4.39 7.88 2.15
CA ALA A 330 -4.92 9.19 2.53
C ALA A 330 -5.38 10.03 1.31
N TRP A 331 -4.69 9.93 0.17
CA TRP A 331 -5.14 10.56 -1.07
C TRP A 331 -6.47 10.01 -1.56
N ASN A 332 -6.66 8.69 -1.47
CA ASN A 332 -7.93 8.04 -1.80
C ASN A 332 -9.09 8.52 -0.92
N GLU A 333 -8.86 8.91 0.33
CA GLU A 333 -9.91 9.45 1.20
C GLU A 333 -10.45 10.82 0.74
N ARG A 334 -9.72 11.55 -0.12
CA ARG A 334 -10.23 12.79 -0.74
C ARG A 334 -11.39 12.51 -1.70
N ALA A 335 -11.47 11.30 -2.24
CA ALA A 335 -12.64 10.80 -2.94
C ALA A 335 -13.64 10.27 -1.93
N ARG A 336 -14.68 11.05 -1.63
CA ARG A 336 -15.65 10.74 -0.55
C ARG A 336 -16.26 9.35 -0.69
N ARG A 337 -16.43 8.87 -1.92
CA ARG A 337 -16.96 7.53 -2.20
C ARG A 337 -16.07 6.39 -1.66
N LEU A 338 -14.77 6.63 -1.50
CA LEU A 338 -13.81 5.62 -1.04
C LEU A 338 -13.63 5.59 0.48
N ILE A 339 -14.23 6.53 1.22
CA ILE A 339 -14.19 6.56 2.70
C ILE A 339 -14.99 5.39 3.29
N MET A 340 -16.09 5.02 2.64
CA MET A 340 -16.98 3.94 3.05
C MET A 340 -17.38 3.11 1.82
N HIS A 341 -17.43 1.78 1.95
CA HIS A 341 -17.89 0.93 0.85
C HIS A 341 -19.41 0.98 0.70
N HIS A 342 -19.86 1.51 -0.44
CA HIS A 342 -21.27 1.59 -0.81
C HIS A 342 -21.70 0.49 -1.79
N ASP A 343 -20.75 -0.12 -2.51
CA ASP A 343 -21.03 -1.03 -3.61
C ASP A 343 -20.95 -2.50 -3.18
N ARG A 344 -21.86 -3.34 -3.69
CA ARG A 344 -21.94 -4.77 -3.29
C ARG A 344 -20.79 -5.61 -3.82
N LEU A 345 -20.23 -5.28 -4.98
CA LEU A 345 -19.17 -6.06 -5.64
C LEU A 345 -17.78 -5.49 -5.34
N PHE A 346 -16.78 -6.36 -5.16
CA PHE A 346 -15.39 -5.95 -4.95
C PHE A 346 -14.81 -5.24 -6.18
N ALA A 347 -15.00 -5.81 -7.37
CA ALA A 347 -14.54 -5.23 -8.64
C ALA A 347 -15.05 -3.79 -8.89
N VAL A 348 -16.24 -3.44 -8.40
CA VAL A 348 -16.76 -2.06 -8.48
C VAL A 348 -15.97 -1.15 -7.55
N SER A 349 -15.66 -1.61 -6.35
CA SER A 349 -14.84 -0.85 -5.40
C SER A 349 -13.41 -0.66 -5.94
N GLU A 350 -12.84 -1.67 -6.60
CA GLU A 350 -11.52 -1.60 -7.24
C GLU A 350 -11.50 -0.58 -8.38
N ALA A 351 -12.51 -0.61 -9.26
CA ALA A 351 -12.66 0.37 -10.34
C ALA A 351 -12.72 1.82 -9.83
N TRP A 352 -13.32 2.05 -8.67
CA TRP A 352 -13.32 3.38 -8.05
C TRP A 352 -11.95 3.83 -7.55
N VAL A 353 -11.14 2.90 -7.01
CA VAL A 353 -9.76 3.20 -6.61
C VAL A 353 -8.94 3.56 -7.84
N TRP A 354 -9.01 2.75 -8.90
CA TRP A 354 -8.34 3.05 -10.17
C TRP A 354 -8.72 4.42 -10.74
N LEU A 355 -10.02 4.74 -10.79
CA LEU A 355 -10.48 6.04 -11.28
C LEU A 355 -10.02 7.19 -10.37
N ALA A 356 -10.01 7.01 -9.05
CA ALA A 356 -9.55 8.05 -8.12
C ALA A 356 -8.07 8.37 -8.32
N GLU A 357 -7.21 7.35 -8.40
CA GLU A 357 -5.77 7.50 -8.64
C GLU A 357 -5.48 8.07 -10.04
N ALA A 358 -6.16 7.57 -11.09
CA ALA A 358 -6.00 8.08 -12.45
C ALA A 358 -6.33 9.58 -12.54
N ARG A 359 -7.37 10.05 -11.82
CA ARG A 359 -7.72 11.47 -11.78
C ARG A 359 -6.69 12.32 -11.05
N ILE A 360 -6.01 11.79 -10.04
CA ILE A 360 -4.92 12.51 -9.38
C ILE A 360 -3.77 12.70 -10.37
N LEU A 361 -3.43 11.68 -11.15
CA LEU A 361 -2.36 11.76 -12.15
C LEU A 361 -2.71 12.66 -13.33
N ALA A 362 -3.93 12.57 -13.87
CA ALA A 362 -4.38 13.44 -14.96
C ALA A 362 -4.24 14.94 -14.59
N ARG A 363 -4.58 15.27 -13.33
CA ARG A 363 -4.41 16.62 -12.79
C ARG A 363 -2.95 17.01 -12.71
N ARG A 364 -2.10 16.16 -12.12
CA ARG A 364 -0.66 16.43 -11.98
C ARG A 364 0.05 16.57 -13.32
N LEU A 365 -0.41 15.87 -14.37
CA LEU A 365 0.19 15.95 -15.69
C LEU A 365 -0.17 17.23 -16.44
N THR A 366 -1.28 17.88 -16.08
CA THR A 366 -1.78 19.07 -16.78
C THR A 366 -1.52 20.37 -16.02
N THR A 367 -1.06 20.27 -14.77
CA THR A 367 -0.50 21.37 -13.96
C THR A 367 1.01 21.32 -14.00
#